data_AF-A0A842TV55-F1
#
_entry.id   AF-A0A842TV55-F1
#
_cell.length_a   1.000
_cell.length_b   1.000
_cell.length_c   1.000
_cell.angle_alpha   90.00
_cell.angle_beta   90.00
_cell.angle_gamma   90.00
#
_symmetry.space_group_name_H-M   'P 1'
#
loop_
_entity.id
_entity.type
_entity.pdbx_description
1 polymer ?
#
loop_
_entity_poly.entity_id
_entity_poly.type
_entity_poly.pdbx_seq_one_letter_code
_entity_poly.pdbx_strand_id
1 'polypeptide(L)'
;MKLIDSDKECKECGECVRVCPLSEVDSDFIVYKIFFEEQNGLNFWERCCSCFLCEENCPYNLSPREEIFSKRRESQDLEVPKTIDTYYKKIMEIGFAFNINEDINDIRSELDLPKLALRRIKKEINQIIHKK
;
A
#
# COMPACT_ATOMS: atom_id res chain seq x y z
N MET A 1 14.27 -11.54 2.08
CA MET A 1 12.87 -11.55 1.63
C MET A 1 12.79 -12.62 0.56
N LYS A 2 12.20 -13.78 0.85
CA LYS A 2 12.20 -14.88 -0.12
C LYS A 2 11.25 -14.51 -1.25
N LEU A 3 11.84 -14.16 -2.38
CA LEU A 3 11.19 -14.20 -3.68
C LEU A 3 10.63 -15.61 -3.84
N ILE A 4 9.37 -15.68 -4.24
CA ILE A 4 8.52 -16.83 -4.53
C ILE A 4 9.37 -18.07 -4.88
N ASP A 5 9.25 -19.16 -4.09
CA ASP A 5 9.76 -20.47 -4.49
C ASP A 5 9.10 -20.80 -5.84
N SER A 6 9.91 -20.97 -6.90
CA SER A 6 9.49 -21.19 -8.29
C SER A 6 8.58 -22.40 -8.52
N ASP A 7 8.38 -23.22 -7.48
CA ASP A 7 7.69 -24.50 -7.55
C ASP A 7 6.25 -24.44 -6.99
N LYS A 8 5.80 -23.27 -6.51
CA LYS A 8 4.44 -23.07 -6.00
C LYS A 8 3.57 -22.39 -7.05
N GLU A 9 2.60 -23.14 -7.54
CA GLU A 9 1.61 -22.66 -8.51
C GLU A 9 0.23 -22.51 -7.88
N CYS A 10 -0.53 -21.51 -8.33
CA CYS A 10 -1.94 -21.38 -7.99
C CYS A 10 -2.72 -22.58 -8.57
N LYS A 11 -3.56 -23.22 -7.75
CA LYS A 11 -4.44 -24.34 -8.19
C LYS A 11 -5.91 -23.94 -8.24
N GLU A 12 -6.20 -22.66 -8.42
CA GLU A 12 -7.56 -22.14 -8.67
C GLU A 12 -8.61 -22.47 -7.59
N CYS A 13 -8.19 -22.73 -6.35
CA CYS A 13 -9.10 -23.13 -5.27
C CYS A 13 -10.11 -22.06 -4.83
N GLY A 14 -9.93 -20.80 -5.22
CA GLY A 14 -10.84 -19.70 -4.89
C GLY A 14 -10.79 -19.19 -3.45
N GLU A 15 -9.95 -19.77 -2.58
CA GLU A 15 -9.91 -19.42 -1.16
C GLU A 15 -9.55 -17.95 -0.93
N CYS A 16 -8.66 -17.38 -1.75
CA CYS A 16 -8.31 -15.96 -1.69
C CYS A 16 -9.50 -15.03 -1.95
N VAL A 17 -10.47 -15.44 -2.79
CA VAL A 17 -11.70 -14.69 -3.07
C VAL A 17 -12.66 -14.81 -1.89
N ARG A 18 -12.83 -16.03 -1.37
CA ARG A 18 -13.74 -16.33 -0.25
C ARG A 18 -13.43 -15.49 1.00
N VAL A 19 -12.14 -15.27 1.29
CA VAL A 19 -11.70 -14.50 2.47
C VAL A 19 -11.48 -13.01 2.19
N CYS A 20 -11.58 -12.57 0.93
CA CYS A 20 -11.39 -11.16 0.59
C CYS A 20 -12.64 -10.36 1.01
N PRO A 21 -12.54 -9.36 1.90
CA PRO A 21 -13.71 -8.58 2.32
C PRO A 21 -14.31 -7.76 1.17
N LEU A 22 -13.53 -7.49 0.11
CA LEU A 22 -14.01 -6.80 -1.07
C LEU A 22 -14.81 -7.70 -2.02
N SER A 23 -14.77 -9.03 -1.84
CA SER A 23 -15.50 -9.94 -2.72
C SER A 23 -17.02 -9.87 -2.54
N GLU A 24 -17.48 -9.37 -1.39
CA GLU A 24 -18.91 -9.13 -1.13
C GLU A 24 -19.44 -7.88 -1.82
N VAL A 25 -18.56 -6.93 -2.16
CA VAL A 25 -18.91 -5.60 -2.66
C VAL A 25 -18.59 -5.45 -4.15
N ASP A 26 -17.59 -6.18 -4.64
CA ASP A 26 -17.11 -6.11 -6.01
C ASP A 26 -16.86 -7.53 -6.55
N SER A 27 -17.44 -7.84 -7.71
CA SER A 27 -17.22 -9.11 -8.42
C SER A 27 -15.85 -9.21 -9.10
N ASP A 28 -15.10 -8.10 -9.17
CA ASP A 28 -13.79 -8.04 -9.82
C ASP A 28 -12.64 -8.39 -8.86
N PHE A 29 -12.46 -9.68 -8.60
CA PHE A 29 -11.53 -10.18 -7.59
C PHE A 29 -10.07 -10.16 -8.05
N ILE A 30 -9.38 -9.04 -7.84
CA ILE A 30 -7.97 -8.89 -8.21
C ILE A 30 -7.05 -9.93 -7.54
N VAL A 31 -7.38 -10.38 -6.33
CA VAL A 31 -6.63 -11.41 -5.58
C VAL A 31 -6.61 -12.78 -6.26
N TYR A 32 -7.56 -13.07 -7.15
CA TYR A 32 -7.55 -14.27 -7.97
C TYR A 32 -6.86 -14.01 -9.30
N LYS A 33 -7.30 -12.96 -10.00
CA LYS A 33 -6.85 -12.62 -11.37
C LYS A 33 -5.34 -12.36 -11.48
N ILE A 34 -4.70 -11.96 -10.38
CA ILE A 34 -3.26 -11.67 -10.35
C ILE A 34 -2.37 -12.87 -10.75
N PHE A 35 -2.85 -14.11 -10.62
CA PHE A 35 -2.09 -15.30 -11.01
C PHE A 35 -2.37 -15.80 -12.45
N PHE A 36 -3.25 -15.12 -13.19
CA PHE A 36 -3.68 -15.54 -14.52
C PHE A 36 -3.35 -14.46 -15.57
N GLU A 37 -3.23 -14.86 -16.83
CA GLU A 37 -2.54 -14.08 -17.87
C GLU A 37 -3.35 -12.93 -18.48
N GLU A 38 -4.63 -12.76 -18.12
CA GLU A 38 -5.42 -11.58 -18.50
C GLU A 38 -5.35 -10.49 -17.42
N GLN A 39 -4.17 -9.90 -17.25
CA GLN A 39 -3.97 -8.74 -16.35
C GLN A 39 -4.23 -7.40 -17.06
N ASN A 40 -4.56 -7.43 -18.35
CA ASN A 40 -4.85 -6.23 -19.14
C ASN A 40 -6.07 -5.49 -18.58
N GLY A 41 -5.85 -4.26 -18.13
CA GLY A 41 -6.90 -3.41 -17.55
C GLY A 41 -7.15 -3.59 -16.05
N LEU A 42 -6.40 -4.47 -15.37
CA LEU A 42 -6.45 -4.53 -13.90
C LEU A 42 -5.77 -3.31 -13.29
N ASN A 43 -6.52 -2.54 -12.51
CA ASN A 43 -5.92 -1.49 -11.69
C ASN A 43 -5.43 -2.09 -10.36
N PHE A 44 -4.13 -2.39 -10.29
CA PHE A 44 -3.51 -2.95 -9.08
C PHE A 44 -3.57 -2.04 -7.87
N TRP A 45 -3.70 -0.73 -8.07
CA TRP A 45 -3.80 0.25 -6.98
C TRP A 45 -5.19 0.28 -6.34
N GLU A 46 -6.20 -0.16 -7.08
CA GLU A 46 -7.57 -0.28 -6.58
C GLU A 46 -7.80 -1.69 -6.03
N ARG A 47 -8.77 -1.83 -5.13
CA ARG A 47 -9.37 -3.13 -4.77
C ARG A 47 -8.47 -4.14 -4.03
N CYS A 48 -7.41 -3.69 -3.36
CA CYS A 48 -6.71 -4.48 -2.33
C CYS A 48 -6.36 -3.61 -1.10
N CYS A 49 -6.90 -4.00 0.06
CA CYS A 49 -6.70 -3.32 1.35
C CYS A 49 -5.47 -3.79 2.13
N SER A 50 -4.67 -4.71 1.58
CA SER A 50 -3.47 -5.25 2.24
C SER A 50 -3.76 -5.91 3.60
N CYS A 51 -4.92 -6.55 3.76
CA CYS A 51 -5.35 -7.17 5.02
C CYS A 51 -4.76 -8.55 5.32
N PHE A 52 -3.93 -9.11 4.42
CA PHE A 52 -3.23 -10.41 4.54
C PHE A 52 -4.11 -11.67 4.54
N LEU A 53 -5.43 -11.58 4.64
CA LEU A 53 -6.32 -12.75 4.70
C LEU A 53 -6.10 -13.76 3.56
N CYS A 54 -5.88 -13.28 2.34
CA CYS A 54 -5.66 -14.16 1.19
C CYS A 54 -4.32 -14.91 1.22
N GLU A 55 -3.31 -14.36 1.89
CA GLU A 55 -2.01 -15.00 2.12
C GLU A 55 -2.11 -16.03 3.25
N GLU A 56 -2.74 -15.66 4.36
CA GLU A 56 -2.89 -16.53 5.54
C GLU A 56 -3.75 -17.77 5.29
N ASN A 57 -4.74 -17.67 4.38
CA ASN A 57 -5.66 -18.76 4.08
C ASN A 57 -5.27 -19.54 2.82
N CYS A 58 -4.23 -19.16 2.08
CA CYS A 58 -3.87 -19.88 0.87
C CYS A 58 -3.34 -21.30 1.20
N PRO A 59 -4.03 -22.38 0.76
CA PRO A 59 -3.60 -23.75 1.07
C PRO A 59 -2.27 -24.13 0.39
N TYR A 60 -1.85 -23.36 -0.62
CA TYR A 60 -0.60 -23.54 -1.36
C TYR A 60 0.50 -22.58 -0.91
N ASN A 61 0.26 -21.81 0.16
CA ASN A 61 1.23 -20.88 0.74
C ASN A 61 1.75 -19.87 -0.30
N LEU A 62 0.82 -19.34 -1.11
CA LEU A 62 1.03 -18.23 -2.04
C LEU A 62 0.58 -16.93 -1.38
N SER A 63 1.18 -15.81 -1.80
CA SER A 63 0.75 -14.48 -1.38
C SER A 63 0.19 -13.70 -2.58
N PRO A 64 -1.14 -13.72 -2.80
CA PRO A 64 -1.78 -12.82 -3.76
C PRO A 64 -1.48 -11.35 -3.45
N ARG A 65 -1.35 -11.01 -2.16
CA ARG A 65 -1.02 -9.66 -1.70
C ARG A 65 0.35 -9.22 -2.21
N GLU A 66 1.40 -10.03 -2.01
CA GLU A 66 2.74 -9.67 -2.47
C GLU A 66 2.83 -9.59 -3.99
N GLU A 67 2.12 -10.46 -4.72
CA GLU A 67 2.08 -10.39 -6.18
C GLU A 67 1.43 -9.07 -6.65
N ILE A 68 0.29 -8.67 -6.07
CA ILE A 68 -0.34 -7.36 -6.33
C ILE A 68 0.64 -6.22 -6.05
N PHE A 69 1.40 -6.29 -4.94
CA PHE A 69 2.39 -5.28 -4.58
C PHE A 69 3.59 -5.26 -5.53
N SER A 70 3.98 -6.40 -6.09
CA SER A 70 4.99 -6.47 -7.14
C SER A 70 4.51 -5.74 -8.38
N LYS A 71 3.28 -6.04 -8.83
CA LYS A 71 2.67 -5.34 -9.96
C LYS A 71 2.55 -3.84 -9.74
N ARG A 72 2.17 -3.37 -8.55
CA ARG A 72 2.17 -1.92 -8.22
C ARG A 72 3.54 -1.27 -8.40
N ARG A 73 4.64 -1.98 -8.08
CA ARG A 73 6.01 -1.46 -8.23
C ARG A 73 6.51 -1.50 -9.68
N GLU A 74 6.12 -2.53 -10.43
CA GLU A 74 6.44 -2.70 -11.86
C GLU A 74 5.66 -1.71 -12.73
N SER A 75 4.46 -1.32 -12.30
CA SER A 75 3.57 -0.41 -12.99
C SER A 75 4.05 1.04 -12.88
N GLN A 76 5.18 1.35 -13.52
CA GLN A 76 5.69 2.72 -13.63
C GLN A 76 4.82 3.60 -14.55
N ASP A 77 4.05 2.98 -15.45
CA ASP A 77 3.23 3.65 -16.47
C ASP A 77 1.70 3.50 -16.28
N LEU A 78 1.22 2.73 -15.29
CA LEU A 78 -0.21 2.71 -14.96
C LEU A 78 -0.53 3.92 -14.07
N GLU A 79 -1.76 4.44 -14.20
CA GLU A 79 -2.24 5.64 -13.52
C GLU A 79 -2.27 5.42 -11.99
N VAL A 80 -1.12 5.63 -11.33
CA VAL A 80 -1.02 5.70 -9.87
C VAL A 80 -2.09 6.68 -9.40
N PRO A 81 -2.98 6.28 -8.48
CA PRO A 81 -4.06 7.17 -8.05
C PRO A 81 -3.50 8.49 -7.58
N LYS A 82 -4.09 9.61 -8.02
CA LYS A 82 -3.65 10.97 -7.69
C LYS A 82 -3.46 11.19 -6.18
N THR A 83 -4.26 10.51 -5.36
CA THR A 83 -4.14 10.52 -3.90
C THR A 83 -2.80 9.97 -3.41
N ILE A 84 -2.33 8.86 -3.99
CA ILE A 84 -1.03 8.25 -3.67
C ILE A 84 0.12 9.18 -4.10
N ASP A 85 0.05 9.75 -5.30
CA ASP A 85 1.02 10.74 -5.77
C ASP A 85 1.04 11.99 -4.88
N THR A 86 -0.12 12.44 -4.39
CA THR A 86 -0.23 13.54 -3.43
C THR A 86 0.49 13.22 -2.12
N TYR A 87 0.27 12.02 -1.56
CA TYR A 87 0.96 11.60 -0.34
C TYR A 87 2.47 11.47 -0.56
N TYR A 88 2.88 10.91 -1.70
CA TYR A 88 4.29 10.81 -2.06
C TYR A 88 4.94 12.20 -2.13
N LYS A 89 4.35 13.16 -2.83
CA LYS A 89 4.84 14.54 -2.92
C LYS A 89 4.96 15.19 -1.54
N LYS A 90 3.98 15.00 -0.65
CA LYS A 90 4.05 15.51 0.73
C LYS A 90 5.18 14.87 1.54
N ILE A 91 5.38 13.56 1.42
CA ILE A 91 6.54 12.90 2.04
C ILE A 91 7.84 13.49 1.49
N MET A 92 7.91 13.77 0.19
CA MET A 92 9.10 14.39 -0.42
C MET A 92 9.28 15.88 -0.07
N GLU A 93 8.25 16.58 0.39
CA GLU A 93 8.31 18.00 0.74
C GLU A 93 8.51 18.23 2.24
N ILE A 94 7.73 17.54 3.07
CA ILE A 94 7.66 17.74 4.52
C ILE A 94 7.97 16.46 5.31
N GLY A 95 8.11 15.32 4.64
CA GLY A 95 8.45 14.03 5.26
C GLY A 95 7.32 13.36 6.02
N PHE A 96 6.09 13.85 5.83
CA PHE A 96 4.86 13.26 6.34
C PHE A 96 3.85 13.14 5.20
N ALA A 97 3.08 12.06 5.20
CA ALA A 97 1.96 11.90 4.26
C ALA A 97 0.82 12.91 4.55
N PHE A 98 0.67 13.28 5.82
CA PHE A 98 -0.32 14.25 6.30
C PHE A 98 0.35 15.55 6.73
N ASN A 99 -0.40 16.64 6.66
CA ASN A 99 0.13 17.95 7.03
C ASN A 99 0.36 18.00 8.55
N ILE A 100 1.51 18.51 8.96
CA ILE A 100 1.83 18.84 10.34
C ILE A 100 1.93 20.36 10.48
N ASN A 101 1.05 20.97 11.27
CA ASN A 101 0.95 22.42 11.47
C ASN A 101 0.70 22.73 12.95
N GLU A 102 0.55 24.02 13.29
CA GLU A 102 0.32 24.42 14.68
C GLU A 102 -1.04 23.94 15.23
N ASP A 103 -2.06 23.73 14.38
CA ASP A 103 -3.34 23.16 14.83
C ASP A 103 -3.14 21.78 15.49
N ILE A 104 -2.18 20.98 14.99
CA ILE A 104 -1.79 19.71 15.63
C ILE A 104 -1.16 19.95 17.00
N ASN A 105 -0.39 21.04 17.20
CA ASN A 105 0.17 21.38 18.52
C ASN A 105 -0.89 21.87 19.50
N ASP A 106 -1.95 22.51 19.01
CA ASP A 106 -3.08 22.92 19.84
C ASP A 106 -3.83 21.69 20.35
N ILE A 107 -4.22 20.76 19.45
CA ILE A 107 -4.83 19.47 19.81
C ILE A 107 -3.93 18.68 20.77
N ARG A 108 -2.61 18.66 20.52
CA ARG A 108 -1.66 17.96 21.42
C ARG A 108 -1.62 18.59 22.80
N SER A 109 -1.69 19.91 22.90
CA SER A 109 -1.68 20.60 24.20
C SER A 109 -2.97 20.35 24.98
N GLU A 110 -4.12 20.32 24.32
CA GLU A 110 -5.41 19.93 24.92
C GLU A 110 -5.41 18.51 25.49
N LEU A 111 -4.58 17.63 24.92
CA LEU A 111 -4.38 16.24 25.35
C LEU A 111 -3.16 16.06 26.27
N ASP A 112 -2.56 17.13 26.79
CA ASP A 112 -1.33 17.12 27.60
C ASP A 112 -0.13 16.41 26.94
N LEU A 113 -0.09 16.40 25.60
CA LEU A 113 0.99 15.83 24.82
C LEU A 113 2.06 16.89 24.49
N PRO A 114 3.36 16.53 24.44
CA PRO A 114 4.42 17.47 24.09
C PRO A 114 4.23 18.06 22.69
N LYS A 115 4.43 19.37 22.54
CA LYS A 115 4.41 20.03 21.22
C LYS A 115 5.47 19.45 20.29
N LEU A 116 5.12 19.30 19.03
CA LEU A 116 6.04 18.96 17.95
C LEU A 116 6.91 20.18 17.64
N ALA A 117 8.22 19.97 17.58
CA ALA A 117 9.17 20.97 17.15
C ALA A 117 9.18 21.10 15.61
N LEU A 118 8.07 21.59 15.04
CA LEU A 118 7.81 21.60 13.58
C LEU A 118 8.97 22.20 12.77
N ARG A 119 9.58 23.29 13.26
CA ARG A 119 10.76 23.91 12.62
C ARG A 119 11.97 22.98 12.55
N ARG A 120 12.24 22.25 13.65
CA ARG A 120 13.35 21.29 13.73
C ARG A 120 13.09 20.11 12.80
N ILE A 121 11.88 19.56 12.86
CA ILE A 121 11.45 18.45 12.01
C ILE A 121 11.62 18.80 10.53
N LYS A 122 11.12 19.96 10.08
CA LYS A 122 11.28 20.42 8.69
C LYS A 122 12.75 20.51 8.27
N LYS A 123 13.63 20.98 9.16
CA LYS A 123 15.07 21.06 8.89
C LYS A 123 15.70 19.67 8.74
N GLU A 124 15.39 18.73 9.62
CA GLU A 124 15.94 17.36 9.59
C GLU A 124 15.47 16.59 8.35
N ILE A 125 14.18 16.73 7.99
CA ILE A 125 13.61 16.10 6.81
C ILE A 125 14.31 16.60 5.53
N ASN A 126 14.48 17.92 5.38
CA ASN A 126 15.19 18.50 4.24
C ASN A 126 16.64 17.98 4.14
N GLN A 127 17.30 17.72 5.28
CA GLN A 127 18.64 17.14 5.28
C GLN A 127 18.66 15.69 4.83
N ILE A 128 17.61 14.90 5.11
CA ILE A 128 17.50 13.50 4.67
C ILE A 128 17.21 13.45 3.17
N ILE A 129 16.24 14.25 2.70
CA ILE A 129 15.79 14.25 1.31
C ILE A 129 16.86 14.78 0.35
N HIS A 130 17.62 15.79 0.77
CA HIS A 130 18.66 16.41 -0.04
C HIS A 130 20.09 15.95 0.29
N LYS A 131 20.26 14.92 1.14
CA LYS A 131 21.55 14.27 1.32
C LYS A 131 21.87 13.48 0.05
N LYS A 132 22.70 14.08 -0.82
CA LYS A 132 23.45 13.35 -1.84
C LYS A 132 24.71 12.76 -1.24
#